data_AF-A0AAU4V2J0-F1
#
_entry.id   AF-A0AAU4V2J0-F1
#
_cell.length_a   1.000
_cell.length_b   1.000
_cell.length_c   1.000
_cell.angle_alpha   90.00
_cell.angle_beta   90.00
_cell.angle_gamma   90.00
#
_symmetry.space_group_name_H-M   'P 1'
#
loop_
_entity.id
_entity.type
_entity.pdbx_description
1 polymer ?
#
loop_
_entity_poly.entity_id
_entity_poly.type
_entity_poly.pdbx_seq_one_letter_code
_entity_poly.pdbx_strand_id
1 'polypeptide(L)'
;MSESVEAVNFAFELGWKLRGLETALATGAWKRGGMGLSVHVESGECGTLWTAVGDDGERREARTAATADEATALVQEAFGLTAWRPKPPPPPGWHRFTLIHCPVGEQPSYERIEARPPQGCVVEYISGYFGLRCERPGTRLLDAVAETCREVRTEHGLLMSDLGIEKLWEWSQDGTDGWGAEIVGQLLLMAAERGPKLGYGVDDLVRFLRTAAG
;
A
#
# COMPACT_ATOMS: atom_id res chain seq x y z
N MET A 1 -27.41 -2.69 -31.49
CA MET A 1 -27.11 -4.08 -31.03
C MET A 1 -25.64 -4.28 -30.64
N SER A 2 -24.81 -3.23 -30.53
CA SER A 2 -23.37 -3.33 -30.21
C SER A 2 -23.06 -2.98 -28.75
N GLU A 3 -23.73 -1.97 -28.19
CA GLU A 3 -23.49 -1.47 -26.82
C GLU A 3 -23.84 -2.47 -25.71
N SER A 4 -24.82 -3.36 -25.94
CA SER A 4 -25.22 -4.37 -24.96
C SER A 4 -24.24 -5.54 -24.85
N VAL A 5 -23.40 -5.77 -25.87
CA VAL A 5 -22.43 -6.88 -25.89
C VAL A 5 -21.13 -6.47 -25.18
N GLU A 6 -20.73 -5.20 -25.31
CA GLU A 6 -19.54 -4.66 -24.63
C GLU A 6 -19.75 -4.49 -23.12
N ALA A 7 -20.93 -4.03 -22.69
CA ALA A 7 -21.25 -3.94 -21.27
C ALA A 7 -21.31 -5.32 -20.59
N VAL A 8 -21.80 -6.35 -21.31
CA VAL A 8 -21.83 -7.73 -20.83
C VAL A 8 -20.43 -8.34 -20.79
N ASN A 9 -19.57 -8.04 -21.76
CA ASN A 9 -18.18 -8.50 -21.77
C ASN A 9 -17.34 -7.83 -20.68
N PHE A 10 -17.55 -6.54 -20.40
CA PHE A 10 -16.86 -5.82 -19.32
C PHE A 10 -17.29 -6.32 -17.93
N ALA A 11 -18.59 -6.55 -17.72
CA ALA A 11 -19.09 -7.16 -16.49
C ALA A 11 -18.60 -8.63 -16.31
N PHE A 12 -18.42 -9.36 -17.41
CA PHE A 12 -17.87 -10.72 -17.41
C PHE A 12 -16.37 -10.75 -17.05
N GLU A 13 -15.56 -9.85 -17.62
CA GLU A 13 -14.12 -9.69 -17.33
C GLU A 13 -13.86 -9.31 -15.86
N LEU A 14 -14.60 -8.34 -15.32
CA LEU A 14 -14.51 -7.94 -13.90
C LEU A 14 -15.00 -9.05 -12.97
N GLY A 15 -16.09 -9.73 -13.32
CA GLY A 15 -16.61 -10.87 -12.58
C GLY A 15 -15.70 -12.11 -12.62
N TRP A 16 -14.88 -12.28 -13.65
CA TRP A 16 -13.90 -13.36 -13.76
C TRP A 16 -12.64 -13.06 -12.94
N LYS A 17 -12.13 -11.81 -12.98
CA LYS A 17 -10.96 -11.39 -12.19
C LYS A 17 -11.25 -11.39 -10.68
N LEU A 18 -12.46 -10.99 -10.27
CA LEU A 18 -12.86 -11.04 -8.85
C LEU A 18 -13.07 -12.48 -8.33
N ARG A 19 -13.66 -13.37 -9.14
CA ARG A 19 -13.78 -14.80 -8.78
C ARG A 19 -12.46 -15.54 -8.78
N GLY A 20 -11.51 -15.15 -9.63
CA GLY A 20 -10.13 -15.65 -9.58
C GLY A 20 -9.43 -15.28 -8.27
N LEU A 21 -9.68 -14.06 -7.76
CA LEU A 21 -9.17 -13.59 -6.47
C LEU A 21 -9.84 -14.32 -5.29
N GLU A 22 -11.15 -14.50 -5.32
CA GLU A 22 -11.88 -15.24 -4.29
C GLU A 22 -11.51 -16.73 -4.25
N THR A 23 -11.26 -17.36 -5.41
CA THR A 23 -10.82 -18.75 -5.50
C THR A 23 -9.38 -18.91 -4.99
N ALA A 24 -8.50 -17.95 -5.28
CA ALA A 24 -7.14 -17.93 -4.75
C ALA A 24 -7.10 -17.71 -3.22
N LEU A 25 -8.06 -16.95 -2.69
CA LEU A 25 -8.22 -16.75 -1.24
C LEU A 25 -8.91 -17.93 -0.54
N ALA A 26 -9.84 -18.63 -1.23
CA ALA A 26 -10.60 -19.74 -0.66
C ALA A 26 -9.85 -21.09 -0.69
N THR A 27 -8.90 -21.29 -1.61
CA THR A 27 -8.24 -22.60 -1.79
C THR A 27 -6.92 -22.77 -1.04
N GLY A 28 -6.41 -21.73 -0.35
CA GLY A 28 -5.24 -21.83 0.53
C GLY A 28 -3.98 -22.41 -0.13
N ALA A 29 -3.90 -22.47 -1.45
CA ALA A 29 -2.87 -23.20 -2.18
C ALA A 29 -1.77 -22.27 -2.70
N TRP A 30 -1.00 -21.71 -1.77
CA TRP A 30 0.35 -21.24 -2.06
C TRP A 30 1.35 -22.20 -1.42
N LYS A 31 1.62 -23.34 -2.09
CA LYS A 31 2.87 -24.07 -1.86
C LYS A 31 3.92 -23.52 -2.82
N ARG A 32 4.66 -22.51 -2.38
CA ARG A 32 6.01 -22.27 -2.93
C ARG A 32 6.96 -23.24 -2.25
N GLY A 33 7.46 -24.21 -3.01
CA GLY A 33 8.63 -24.97 -2.63
C GLY A 33 9.84 -24.04 -2.62
N GLY A 34 10.28 -23.69 -1.42
CA GLY A 34 11.53 -23.01 -1.13
C GLY A 34 11.75 -23.15 0.37
N MET A 35 12.98 -23.50 0.79
CA MET A 35 13.41 -23.42 2.18
C MET A 35 12.94 -22.08 2.75
N GLY A 36 11.94 -22.13 3.62
CA GLY A 36 11.15 -20.96 3.93
C GLY A 36 10.26 -21.28 5.11
N LEU A 37 10.56 -20.62 6.22
CA LEU A 37 9.78 -20.67 7.44
C LEU A 37 8.28 -20.55 7.14
N SER A 38 7.53 -21.59 7.47
CA SER A 38 6.07 -21.54 7.49
C SER A 38 5.61 -21.05 8.86
N VAL A 39 4.70 -20.08 8.92
CA VAL A 39 4.14 -19.58 10.19
C VAL A 39 2.63 -19.77 10.17
N HIS A 40 2.12 -20.51 11.16
CA HIS A 40 0.71 -20.70 11.42
C HIS A 40 0.31 -19.98 12.69
N VAL A 41 -0.83 -19.28 12.69
CA VAL A 41 -1.28 -18.49 13.84
C VAL A 41 -2.69 -18.90 14.23
N GLU A 42 -2.89 -19.18 15.51
CA GLU A 42 -4.17 -19.59 16.08
C GLU A 42 -4.51 -18.72 17.30
N SER A 43 -5.78 -18.37 17.45
CA SER A 43 -6.28 -17.70 18.66
C SER A 43 -6.52 -18.72 19.77
N GLY A 44 -6.10 -18.40 21.00
CA GLY A 44 -6.43 -19.20 22.18
C GLY A 44 -7.93 -19.14 22.50
N GLU A 45 -8.41 -20.10 23.30
CA GLU A 45 -9.84 -20.30 23.63
C GLU A 45 -10.59 -19.08 24.20
N CYS A 46 -9.88 -18.03 24.64
CA CYS A 46 -10.46 -16.78 25.13
C CYS A 46 -10.21 -15.55 24.23
N GLY A 47 -9.53 -15.69 23.08
CA GLY A 47 -9.24 -14.59 22.15
C GLY A 47 -8.26 -13.51 22.66
N THR A 48 -7.74 -13.65 23.88
CA THR A 48 -6.84 -12.70 24.54
C THR A 48 -5.36 -12.94 24.23
N LEU A 49 -5.03 -14.13 23.70
CA LEU A 49 -3.68 -14.55 23.37
C LEU A 49 -3.69 -15.28 22.03
N TRP A 50 -2.70 -14.98 21.21
CA TRP A 50 -2.46 -15.57 19.91
C TRP A 50 -1.19 -16.40 19.98
N THR A 51 -1.22 -17.61 19.41
CA THR A 51 -0.06 -18.49 19.32
C THR A 51 0.36 -18.61 17.86
N ALA A 52 1.59 -18.22 17.55
CA ALA A 52 2.20 -18.46 16.26
C ALA A 52 3.17 -19.64 16.38
N VAL A 53 3.15 -20.54 15.39
CA VAL A 53 4.03 -21.69 15.27
C VAL A 53 4.79 -21.59 13.95
N GLY A 54 6.10 -21.43 14.05
CA GLY A 54 7.03 -21.43 12.93
C GLY A 54 7.65 -22.80 12.72
N ASP A 55 7.75 -23.25 11.47
CA ASP A 55 8.42 -24.49 11.08
C ASP A 55 9.21 -24.28 9.77
N ASP A 56 10.53 -24.50 9.80
CA ASP A 56 11.41 -24.43 8.64
C ASP A 56 11.78 -25.82 8.05
N GLY A 57 11.21 -26.90 8.60
CA GLY A 57 11.48 -28.29 8.25
C GLY A 57 12.54 -28.97 9.12
N GLU A 58 13.33 -28.21 9.88
CA GLU A 58 14.35 -28.73 10.81
C GLU A 58 14.04 -28.37 12.27
N ARG A 59 13.48 -27.18 12.47
CA ARG A 59 13.15 -26.62 13.77
C ARG A 59 11.72 -26.09 13.78
N ARG A 60 11.07 -26.30 14.92
CA ARG A 60 9.73 -25.77 15.21
C ARG A 60 9.76 -24.90 16.44
N GLU A 61 9.26 -23.67 16.34
CA GLU A 61 9.16 -22.72 17.46
C GLU A 61 7.71 -22.26 17.62
N ALA A 62 7.25 -22.17 18.87
CA ALA A 62 5.97 -21.56 19.19
C ALA A 62 6.18 -20.32 20.05
N ARG A 63 5.45 -19.23 19.76
CA ARG A 63 5.45 -18.00 20.55
C ARG A 63 4.03 -17.52 20.74
N THR A 64 3.78 -16.92 21.90
CA THR A 64 2.47 -16.36 22.24
C THR A 64 2.57 -14.86 22.47
N ALA A 65 1.55 -14.12 22.05
CA ALA A 65 1.46 -12.68 22.26
C ALA A 65 0.00 -12.21 22.34
N ALA A 66 -0.19 -10.95 22.73
CA ALA A 66 -1.51 -10.33 22.79
C ALA A 66 -2.15 -10.10 21.39
N THR A 67 -1.35 -10.11 20.32
CA THR A 67 -1.81 -9.96 18.93
C THR A 67 -1.20 -11.01 18.01
N ALA A 68 -1.91 -11.34 16.92
CA ALA A 68 -1.43 -12.27 15.90
C ALA A 68 -0.11 -11.82 15.25
N ASP A 69 0.00 -10.51 14.98
CA ASP A 69 1.18 -9.93 14.35
C ASP A 69 2.41 -9.99 15.28
N GLU A 70 2.23 -9.73 16.58
CA GLU A 70 3.32 -9.84 17.55
C GLU A 70 3.74 -11.30 17.74
N ALA A 71 2.79 -12.24 17.77
CA ALA A 71 3.10 -13.67 17.85
C ALA A 71 3.93 -14.12 16.63
N THR A 72 3.53 -13.68 15.44
CA THR A 72 4.25 -13.94 14.17
C THR A 72 5.64 -13.34 14.19
N ALA A 73 5.78 -12.10 14.67
CA ALA A 73 7.07 -11.42 14.77
C ALA A 73 8.04 -12.15 15.69
N LEU A 74 7.57 -12.58 16.87
CA LEU A 74 8.39 -13.34 17.83
C LEU A 74 8.85 -14.69 17.26
N VAL A 75 8.03 -15.35 16.45
CA VAL A 75 8.43 -16.56 15.73
C VAL A 75 9.53 -16.24 14.72
N GLN A 76 9.33 -15.24 13.86
CA GLN A 76 10.32 -14.83 12.86
C GLN A 76 11.68 -14.50 13.50
N GLU A 77 11.69 -13.79 14.63
CA GLU A 77 12.90 -13.49 15.40
C GLU A 77 13.58 -14.72 15.99
N ALA A 78 12.80 -15.71 16.46
CA ALA A 78 13.35 -16.99 16.90
C ALA A 78 14.06 -17.73 15.76
N PHE A 79 13.65 -17.48 14.51
CA PHE A 79 14.31 -17.95 13.30
C PHE A 79 15.42 -17.03 12.77
N GLY A 80 15.79 -16.00 13.53
CA GLY A 80 16.86 -15.06 13.17
C GLY A 80 16.48 -14.10 12.03
N LEU A 81 15.19 -14.00 11.69
CA LEU A 81 14.68 -13.07 10.71
C LEU A 81 14.35 -11.73 11.37
N THR A 82 14.57 -10.64 10.62
CA THR A 82 14.09 -9.32 11.03
C THR A 82 12.57 -9.29 10.93
N ALA A 83 11.88 -9.39 12.06
CA ALA A 83 10.43 -9.40 12.09
C ALA A 83 9.84 -8.01 11.83
N TRP A 84 8.75 -8.00 11.04
CA TRP A 84 7.91 -6.82 10.93
C TRP A 84 6.90 -6.80 12.08
N ARG A 85 6.81 -5.68 12.79
CA ARG A 85 5.75 -5.42 13.77
C ARG A 85 4.87 -4.28 13.29
N PRO A 86 3.53 -4.38 13.41
CA PRO A 86 2.67 -3.24 13.24
C PRO A 86 3.04 -2.24 14.33
N LYS A 87 3.57 -1.09 13.92
CA LYS A 87 3.80 0.00 14.86
C LYS A 87 2.44 0.39 15.48
N PRO A 88 2.39 0.78 16.77
CA PRO A 88 1.16 1.25 17.41
C PRO A 88 0.43 2.27 16.52
N PRO A 89 -0.91 2.29 16.48
CA PRO A 89 -1.62 3.27 15.67
C PRO A 89 -1.16 4.69 16.07
N PRO A 90 -1.02 5.60 15.09
CA PRO A 90 -0.66 6.96 15.39
C PRO A 90 -1.72 7.61 16.31
N PRO A 91 -1.36 8.65 17.08
CA PRO A 91 -2.32 9.39 17.90
C PRO A 91 -3.52 9.89 17.08
N PRO A 92 -4.69 10.16 17.70
CA PRO A 92 -5.81 10.76 17.00
C PRO A 92 -5.41 12.03 16.24
N GLY A 93 -5.84 12.14 14.98
CA GLY A 93 -5.46 13.25 14.09
C GLY A 93 -4.08 13.13 13.46
N TRP A 94 -3.36 12.02 13.67
CA TRP A 94 -2.14 11.67 12.96
C TRP A 94 -2.38 10.48 12.04
N HIS A 95 -1.71 10.49 10.89
CA HIS A 95 -1.86 9.49 9.85
C HIS A 95 -0.50 8.91 9.52
N ARG A 96 -0.44 7.58 9.40
CA ARG A 96 0.74 6.86 8.94
C ARG A 96 0.55 6.48 7.47
N PHE A 97 1.50 6.81 6.62
CA PHE A 97 1.48 6.45 5.21
C PHE A 97 2.89 6.35 4.62
N THR A 98 2.95 5.74 3.45
CA THR A 98 4.16 5.62 2.63
C THR A 98 4.00 6.50 1.41
N LEU A 99 5.07 7.17 0.98
CA LEU A 99 5.15 7.80 -0.34
C LEU A 99 6.35 7.22 -1.08
N ILE A 100 6.19 6.89 -2.36
CA ILE A 100 7.28 6.42 -3.22
C ILE A 100 7.35 7.36 -4.43
N HIS A 101 8.58 7.72 -4.82
CA HIS A 101 8.84 8.40 -6.06
C HIS A 101 9.27 7.39 -7.12
N CYS A 102 8.37 7.15 -8.08
CA CYS A 102 8.62 6.32 -9.25
C CYS A 102 8.62 7.25 -10.48
N PRO A 103 9.75 7.89 -10.83
CA PRO A 103 9.81 8.82 -11.94
C PRO A 103 9.61 8.09 -13.28
N VAL A 104 8.95 8.77 -14.21
CA VAL A 104 8.94 8.35 -15.62
C VAL A 104 10.06 9.10 -16.32
N GLY A 105 11.09 8.38 -16.78
CA GLY A 105 12.26 8.95 -17.44
C GLY A 105 13.49 9.03 -16.54
N GLU A 106 14.19 10.18 -16.57
CA GLU A 106 15.44 10.37 -15.82
C GLU A 106 15.21 10.38 -14.31
N GLN A 107 16.11 9.72 -13.57
CA GLN A 107 16.05 9.73 -12.11
C GLN A 107 16.62 11.04 -11.56
N PRO A 108 15.86 11.80 -10.75
CA PRO A 108 16.39 13.00 -10.11
C PRO A 108 17.36 12.63 -8.97
N SER A 109 18.16 13.60 -8.55
CA SER A 109 18.96 13.46 -7.33
C SER A 109 18.09 13.58 -6.08
N TYR A 110 18.29 12.68 -5.11
CA TYR A 110 17.58 12.64 -3.82
C TYR A 110 18.36 13.29 -2.67
N GLU A 111 19.61 13.72 -2.89
CA GLU A 111 20.53 14.16 -1.82
C GLU A 111 19.91 15.22 -0.88
N ARG A 112 19.14 16.16 -1.45
CA ARG A 112 18.50 17.25 -0.69
C ARG A 112 17.42 16.76 0.27
N ILE A 113 16.60 15.81 -0.17
CA ILE A 113 15.51 15.26 0.65
C ILE A 113 16.03 14.19 1.61
N GLU A 114 17.11 13.49 1.25
CA GLU A 114 17.83 12.60 2.16
C GLU A 114 18.48 13.36 3.30
N ALA A 115 19.11 14.49 3.02
CA ALA A 115 19.75 15.31 4.04
C ALA A 115 18.73 15.99 4.98
N ARG A 116 17.52 16.27 4.48
CA ARG A 116 16.49 17.00 5.24
C ARG A 116 15.09 16.56 4.77
N PRO A 117 14.61 15.39 5.22
CA PRO A 117 13.27 14.94 4.88
C PRO A 117 12.20 15.81 5.57
N PRO A 118 10.97 15.83 5.05
CA PRO A 118 9.83 16.46 5.71
C PRO A 118 9.70 16.02 7.18
N GLN A 119 9.29 16.93 8.06
CA GLN A 119 9.13 16.59 9.47
C GLN A 119 8.16 15.42 9.63
N GLY A 120 8.52 14.42 10.45
CA GLY A 120 7.71 13.22 10.67
C GLY A 120 7.83 12.17 9.57
N CYS A 121 8.71 12.38 8.58
CA CYS A 121 9.03 11.40 7.55
C CYS A 121 10.46 10.89 7.70
N VAL A 122 10.65 9.61 7.41
CA VAL A 122 11.96 8.95 7.34
C VAL A 122 12.16 8.44 5.92
N VAL A 123 13.35 8.66 5.38
CA VAL A 123 13.72 8.12 4.06
C VAL A 123 13.88 6.60 4.14
N GLU A 124 13.33 5.91 3.16
CA GLU A 124 13.47 4.48 2.98
C GLU A 124 13.44 4.11 1.51
N TYR A 125 14.29 3.15 1.11
CA TYR A 125 14.25 2.59 -0.23
C TYR A 125 13.32 1.38 -0.26
N ILE A 126 12.15 1.54 -0.89
CA ILE A 126 11.07 0.56 -0.90
C ILE A 126 11.05 -0.10 -2.27
N SER A 127 11.31 -1.40 -2.31
CA SER A 127 11.44 -2.16 -3.56
C SER A 127 12.46 -1.55 -4.53
N GLY A 128 13.51 -0.91 -4.00
CA GLY A 128 14.56 -0.24 -4.78
C GLY A 128 14.24 1.20 -5.22
N TYR A 129 13.05 1.72 -4.93
CA TYR A 129 12.67 3.09 -5.23
C TYR A 129 12.83 4.01 -4.02
N PHE A 130 13.13 5.28 -4.26
CA PHE A 130 13.15 6.29 -3.21
C PHE A 130 11.75 6.42 -2.59
N GLY A 131 11.67 6.38 -1.26
CA GLY A 131 10.43 6.52 -0.54
C GLY A 131 10.57 7.21 0.81
N LEU A 132 9.41 7.57 1.36
CA LEU A 132 9.24 8.19 2.66
C LEU A 132 8.22 7.37 3.44
N ARG A 133 8.58 6.96 4.66
CA ARG A 133 7.60 6.52 5.66
C ARG A 133 7.28 7.69 6.57
N CYS A 134 6.02 8.08 6.59
CA CYS A 134 5.57 9.30 7.25
C CYS A 134 4.55 9.00 8.36
N GLU A 135 4.66 9.75 9.45
CA GLU A 135 3.62 9.95 10.45
C GLU A 135 3.37 11.45 10.55
N ARG A 136 2.19 11.90 10.10
CA ARG A 136 1.90 13.32 9.89
C ARG A 136 0.53 13.70 10.45
N PRO A 137 0.39 14.90 11.01
CA PRO A 137 -0.92 15.39 11.42
C PRO A 137 -1.80 15.69 10.20
N GLY A 138 -3.11 15.48 10.35
CA GLY A 138 -4.10 15.86 9.36
C GLY A 138 -5.52 15.53 9.82
N THR A 139 -6.51 16.24 9.29
CA THR A 139 -7.93 15.93 9.58
C THR A 139 -8.28 14.54 9.05
N ARG A 140 -7.84 14.22 7.83
CA ARG A 140 -7.97 12.91 7.19
C ARG A 140 -6.65 12.49 6.55
N LEU A 141 -6.54 11.21 6.22
CA LEU A 141 -5.35 10.64 5.58
C LEU A 141 -4.97 11.39 4.30
N LEU A 142 -5.95 11.64 3.41
CA LEU A 142 -5.69 12.35 2.16
C LEU A 142 -5.22 13.79 2.38
N ASP A 143 -5.67 14.46 3.44
CA ASP A 143 -5.20 15.81 3.78
C ASP A 143 -3.72 15.77 4.19
N ALA A 144 -3.33 14.81 5.04
CA ALA A 144 -1.95 14.63 5.47
C ALA A 144 -1.01 14.27 4.30
N VAL A 145 -1.46 13.36 3.43
CA VAL A 145 -0.74 12.96 2.22
C VAL A 145 -0.54 14.16 1.28
N ALA A 146 -1.61 14.89 0.98
CA ALA A 146 -1.56 15.99 0.03
C ALA A 146 -0.63 17.11 0.51
N GLU A 147 -0.68 17.47 1.79
CA GLU A 147 0.23 18.46 2.38
C GLU A 147 1.69 18.00 2.35
N THR A 148 1.97 16.72 2.61
CA THR A 148 3.32 16.18 2.48
C THR A 148 3.81 16.19 1.03
N CYS A 149 2.97 15.82 0.05
CA CYS A 149 3.32 15.93 -1.36
C CYS A 149 3.62 17.39 -1.77
N ARG A 150 2.80 18.34 -1.30
CA ARG A 150 3.00 19.76 -1.53
C ARG A 150 4.33 20.26 -0.95
N GLU A 151 4.63 19.90 0.30
CA GLU A 151 5.90 20.23 0.98
C GLU A 151 7.08 19.65 0.19
N VAL A 152 7.05 18.36 -0.16
CA VAL A 152 8.10 17.70 -0.91
C VAL A 152 8.35 18.37 -2.27
N ARG A 153 7.28 18.72 -2.98
CA ARG A 153 7.38 19.43 -4.26
C ARG A 153 7.96 20.82 -4.09
N THR A 154 7.50 21.57 -3.10
CA THR A 154 7.92 22.96 -2.87
C THR A 154 9.37 23.04 -2.43
N GLU A 155 9.81 22.13 -1.56
CA GLU A 155 11.14 22.20 -0.94
C GLU A 155 12.21 21.40 -1.69
N HIS A 156 11.81 20.34 -2.39
CA HIS A 156 12.74 19.41 -3.05
C HIS A 156 12.51 19.25 -4.56
N GLY A 157 11.42 19.79 -5.11
CA GLY A 157 11.12 19.70 -6.53
C GLY A 157 10.68 18.30 -7.00
N LEU A 158 10.31 17.41 -6.07
CA LEU A 158 9.91 16.03 -6.37
C LEU A 158 8.39 15.87 -6.36
N LEU A 159 7.86 15.05 -7.27
CA LEU A 159 6.45 14.66 -7.29
C LEU A 159 6.31 13.21 -6.84
N MET A 160 5.81 12.98 -5.63
CA MET A 160 5.54 11.63 -5.15
C MET A 160 4.38 11.02 -5.94
N SER A 161 4.53 9.78 -6.41
CA SER A 161 3.61 9.17 -7.39
C SER A 161 2.91 7.90 -6.90
N ASP A 162 3.26 7.39 -5.71
CA ASP A 162 2.71 6.14 -5.21
C ASP A 162 2.60 6.16 -3.67
N LEU A 163 1.57 5.49 -3.13
CA LEU A 163 1.33 5.27 -1.70
C LEU A 163 1.85 3.91 -1.21
N GLY A 164 2.65 3.21 -2.00
CA GLY A 164 3.11 1.84 -1.77
C GLY A 164 2.09 0.78 -2.19
N ILE A 165 1.23 1.09 -3.16
CA ILE A 165 0.22 0.13 -3.66
C ILE A 165 0.77 -0.55 -4.91
N GLU A 166 1.03 -1.84 -4.77
CA GLU A 166 1.67 -2.65 -5.81
C GLU A 166 0.88 -2.67 -7.14
N LYS A 167 1.62 -2.59 -8.26
CA LYS A 167 1.20 -2.73 -9.67
C LYS A 167 0.33 -1.61 -10.24
N LEU A 168 0.39 -0.41 -9.67
CA LEU A 168 -0.25 0.78 -10.26
C LEU A 168 0.68 1.56 -11.21
N TRP A 169 1.93 1.12 -11.40
CA TRP A 169 3.00 1.89 -12.05
C TRP A 169 3.28 1.55 -13.53
N GLU A 170 2.33 0.93 -14.25
CA GLU A 170 2.47 0.66 -15.69
C GLU A 170 2.17 1.91 -16.56
N TRP A 171 2.83 3.04 -16.30
CA TRP A 171 2.49 4.31 -16.94
C TRP A 171 3.11 4.45 -18.34
N SER A 172 2.26 4.83 -19.30
CA SER A 172 2.63 5.24 -20.65
C SER A 172 2.56 6.76 -20.78
N GLN A 173 3.49 7.39 -21.51
CA GLN A 173 3.47 8.82 -21.87
C GLN A 173 2.94 9.05 -23.28
N ASP A 174 1.91 8.31 -23.67
CA ASP A 174 1.35 8.27 -25.02
C ASP A 174 0.25 9.31 -25.29
N GLY A 175 0.17 10.34 -24.44
CA GLY A 175 -0.71 11.49 -24.63
C GLY A 175 -2.13 11.31 -24.06
N THR A 176 -3.03 12.24 -24.40
CA THR A 176 -4.38 12.33 -23.81
C THR A 176 -5.37 11.30 -24.31
N ASP A 177 -5.04 10.60 -25.41
CA ASP A 177 -5.87 9.59 -26.04
C ASP A 177 -5.20 8.20 -26.05
N GLY A 178 -4.11 8.04 -25.28
CA GLY A 178 -3.33 6.81 -25.19
C GLY A 178 -3.65 5.96 -23.95
N TRP A 179 -2.92 4.86 -23.78
CA TRP A 179 -3.05 3.94 -22.64
C TRP A 179 -2.82 4.65 -21.30
N GLY A 180 -1.93 5.64 -21.25
CA GLY A 180 -1.71 6.46 -20.05
C GLY A 180 -2.97 7.23 -19.63
N ALA A 181 -3.75 7.73 -20.58
CA ALA A 181 -5.02 8.40 -20.30
C ALA A 181 -6.09 7.42 -19.79
N GLU A 182 -6.13 6.19 -20.31
CA GLU A 182 -7.02 5.13 -19.83
C GLU A 182 -6.71 4.75 -18.37
N ILE A 183 -5.43 4.65 -17.99
CA ILE A 183 -5.01 4.41 -16.60
C ILE A 183 -5.49 5.53 -15.68
N VAL A 184 -5.31 6.80 -16.07
CA VAL A 184 -5.80 7.95 -15.30
C VAL A 184 -7.32 7.88 -15.14
N GLY A 185 -8.04 7.58 -16.22
CA GLY A 185 -9.49 7.39 -16.18
C GLY A 185 -9.91 6.28 -15.20
N GLN A 186 -9.25 5.13 -15.24
CA GLN A 186 -9.51 4.01 -14.34
C GLN A 186 -9.29 4.38 -12.87
N LEU A 187 -8.19 5.07 -12.54
CA LEU A 187 -7.90 5.52 -11.17
C LEU A 187 -8.98 6.49 -10.66
N LEU A 188 -9.43 7.42 -11.51
CA LEU A 188 -10.49 8.37 -11.17
C LEU A 188 -11.85 7.67 -10.99
N LEU A 189 -12.19 6.68 -11.82
CA LEU A 189 -13.40 5.87 -11.66
C LEU A 189 -13.39 5.08 -10.35
N MET A 190 -12.25 4.47 -10.02
CA MET A 190 -12.07 3.78 -8.74
C MET A 190 -12.20 4.74 -7.55
N ALA A 191 -11.61 5.94 -7.64
CA ALA A 191 -11.73 6.97 -6.62
C ALA A 191 -13.18 7.45 -6.46
N ALA A 192 -13.91 7.65 -7.56
CA ALA A 192 -15.32 8.07 -7.54
C ALA A 192 -16.23 6.99 -6.91
N GLU A 193 -15.97 5.71 -7.17
CA GLU A 193 -16.74 4.59 -6.61
C GLU A 193 -16.41 4.32 -5.13
N ARG A 194 -15.13 4.40 -4.76
CA ARG A 194 -14.65 4.05 -3.40
C ARG A 194 -14.68 5.23 -2.44
N GLY A 195 -14.40 6.44 -2.91
CA GLY A 195 -14.32 7.66 -2.10
C GLY A 195 -15.54 7.85 -1.21
N PRO A 196 -16.77 7.86 -1.74
CA PRO A 196 -17.99 8.03 -0.94
C PRO A 196 -18.18 6.94 0.12
N LYS A 197 -17.80 5.69 -0.18
CA LYS A 197 -17.87 4.57 0.77
C LYS A 197 -16.89 4.73 1.94
N LEU A 198 -15.85 5.53 1.76
CA LEU A 198 -14.85 5.87 2.76
C LEU A 198 -15.07 7.26 3.37
N GLY A 199 -16.17 7.94 3.02
CA GLY A 199 -16.50 9.29 3.52
C GLY A 199 -15.76 10.44 2.83
N TYR A 200 -15.17 10.21 1.65
CA TYR A 200 -14.60 11.27 0.80
C TYR A 200 -15.61 11.72 -0.25
N GLY A 201 -15.94 13.01 -0.25
CA GLY A 201 -16.73 13.63 -1.31
C GLY A 201 -15.88 14.05 -2.51
N VAL A 202 -16.53 14.42 -3.61
CA VAL A 202 -15.85 14.95 -4.82
C VAL A 202 -14.98 16.16 -4.46
N ASP A 203 -15.46 17.06 -3.62
CA ASP A 203 -14.69 18.24 -3.18
C ASP A 203 -13.41 17.88 -2.43
N ASP A 204 -13.41 16.75 -1.71
CA ASP A 204 -12.20 16.28 -1.01
C ASP A 204 -11.19 15.71 -2.00
N LEU A 205 -11.64 14.98 -3.02
CA LEU A 205 -10.79 14.48 -4.11
C LEU A 205 -10.20 15.62 -4.94
N VAL A 206 -11.01 16.62 -5.28
CA VAL A 206 -10.54 17.82 -6.01
C VAL A 206 -9.55 18.60 -5.16
N ARG A 207 -9.80 18.75 -3.85
CA ARG A 207 -8.87 19.40 -2.93
C ARG A 207 -7.54 18.64 -2.86
N PHE A 208 -7.60 17.31 -2.75
CA PHE A 208 -6.40 16.46 -2.79
C PHE A 208 -5.58 16.72 -4.05
N LEU A 209 -6.19 16.70 -5.23
CA LEU A 209 -5.50 16.93 -6.50
C LEU A 209 -4.87 18.33 -6.55
N ARG A 210 -5.61 19.37 -6.16
CA ARG A 210 -5.09 20.75 -6.12
C ARG A 210 -3.90 20.91 -5.17
N THR A 211 -3.96 20.29 -3.99
CA THR A 211 -2.88 20.42 -3.00
C THR A 211 -1.67 19.56 -3.38
N ALA A 212 -1.88 18.29 -3.73
CA ALA A 212 -0.80 17.34 -3.98
C ALA A 212 -0.08 17.60 -5.31
N ALA A 213 -0.82 17.93 -6.37
CA ALA A 213 -0.23 18.22 -7.69
C ALA A 213 0.27 19.67 -7.81
N GLY A 214 -0.20 20.57 -6.92
CA GLY A 214 0.09 22.01 -6.85
C GLY A 214 -0.32 22.79 -8.09
#